data_AF-A0A4Y2QL81-F1
#
_entry.id   AF-A0A4Y2QL81-F1
#
_cell.length_a   1.000
_cell.length_b   1.000
_cell.length_c   1.000
_cell.angle_alpha   90.00
_cell.angle_beta   90.00
_cell.angle_gamma   90.00
#
_symmetry.space_group_name_H-M   'P 1'
#
loop_
_entity.id
_entity.type
_entity.pdbx_description
1 polymer ?
#
loop_
_entity_poly.entity_id
_entity_poly.type
_entity_poly.pdbx_seq_one_letter_code
_entity_poly.pdbx_strand_id
1 'polypeptide(L)'
;MLSDLLPVITPDQQMQIFQEEPSGVLECFLRWPLQDQFSEIADLILNFLPEGYYNSVLWEMYESFANSGYYFQALFQEFFLRIPCDFKESFVDLECEIDSYFAHILRLQNMKALETTFRSVDAATRAELVFSDLALEHFYFSISRGR
;
A
#
# COMPACT_ATOMS: atom_id res chain seq x y z
N MET A 1 -13.97 14.03 8.50
CA MET A 1 -13.64 15.16 9.40
C MET A 1 -12.47 15.96 8.88
N LEU A 2 -11.29 15.35 8.64
CA LEU A 2 -10.14 16.07 8.07
C LEU A 2 -10.32 16.33 6.56
N SER A 3 -10.84 15.35 5.81
CA SER A 3 -11.24 15.48 4.40
C SER A 3 -12.24 16.61 4.12
N ASP A 4 -13.19 16.83 5.03
CA ASP A 4 -14.24 17.84 4.88
C ASP A 4 -13.73 19.27 5.11
N LEU A 5 -12.59 19.40 5.80
CA LEU A 5 -11.96 20.68 6.13
C LEU A 5 -11.00 21.15 5.05
N LEU A 6 -10.42 20.23 4.26
CA LEU A 6 -9.44 20.57 3.22
C LEU A 6 -9.96 21.67 2.27
N PRO A 7 -11.20 21.64 1.73
CA PRO A 7 -11.66 22.68 0.80
C PRO A 7 -11.84 24.07 1.41
N VAL A 8 -11.87 24.18 2.75
CA VAL A 8 -12.21 25.43 3.47
C VAL A 8 -10.96 26.16 3.98
N ILE A 9 -9.84 25.46 4.09
CA ILE A 9 -8.57 26.02 4.57
C ILE A 9 -7.70 26.55 3.41
N THR A 10 -6.75 27.44 3.72
CA THR A 10 -5.87 28.01 2.69
C THR A 10 -4.87 26.96 2.17
N PRO A 11 -4.33 27.11 0.94
CA PRO A 11 -3.31 26.18 0.43
C PRO A 11 -2.09 26.02 1.35
N ASP A 12 -1.66 27.11 2.00
CA ASP A 12 -0.54 27.06 2.95
C ASP A 12 -0.88 26.22 4.19
N GLN A 13 -2.12 26.31 4.69
CA GLN A 13 -2.59 25.51 5.81
C GLN A 13 -2.77 24.03 5.42
N GLN A 14 -3.25 23.75 4.19
CA GLN A 14 -3.33 22.38 3.67
C GLN A 14 -1.94 21.74 3.64
N MET A 15 -0.96 22.46 3.09
CA MET A 15 0.42 21.98 2.99
C MET A 15 1.03 21.70 4.38
N GLN A 16 0.74 22.55 5.37
CA GLN A 16 1.19 22.31 6.75
C GLN A 16 0.61 21.01 7.30
N ILE A 17 -0.69 20.74 7.10
CA ILE A 17 -1.33 19.49 7.53
C ILE A 17 -0.73 18.28 6.82
N PHE A 18 -0.46 18.39 5.52
CA PHE A 18 0.16 17.31 4.75
C PHE A 18 1.56 16.94 5.25
N GLN A 19 2.30 17.92 5.78
CA GLN A 19 3.62 17.70 6.37
C GLN A 19 3.55 17.14 7.79
N GLU A 20 2.57 17.59 8.59
CA GLU A 20 2.41 17.19 9.98
C GLU A 20 1.84 15.77 10.11
N GLU A 21 0.85 15.40 9.27
CA GLU A 21 0.12 14.14 9.37
C GLU A 21 -0.08 13.45 7.98
N PRO A 22 1.01 13.12 7.25
CA PRO A 22 0.93 12.60 5.89
C PRO A 22 0.14 11.28 5.79
N SER A 23 0.39 10.34 6.70
CA SER A 23 -0.32 9.04 6.71
C SER A 23 -1.80 9.22 7.00
N GLY A 24 -2.16 9.96 8.05
CA GLY A 24 -3.56 10.19 8.44
C GLY A 24 -4.37 10.90 7.36
N VAL A 25 -3.75 11.78 6.58
CA VAL A 25 -4.40 12.38 5.42
C VAL A 25 -4.65 11.35 4.32
N LEU A 26 -3.63 10.55 3.94
CA LEU A 26 -3.80 9.50 2.91
C LEU A 26 -4.88 8.49 3.30
N GLU A 27 -4.91 8.06 4.56
CA GLU A 27 -5.94 7.16 5.10
C GLU A 27 -7.36 7.71 4.94
N CYS A 28 -7.56 9.03 5.02
CA CYS A 28 -8.87 9.64 4.80
C CYS A 28 -9.35 9.45 3.36
N PHE A 29 -8.43 9.47 2.38
CA PHE A 29 -8.74 9.26 0.97
C PHE A 29 -8.86 7.77 0.61
N LEU A 30 -8.47 6.86 1.49
CA LEU A 30 -8.71 5.43 1.34
C LEU A 30 -10.11 4.98 1.79
N ARG A 31 -11.05 5.91 1.96
CA ARG A 31 -12.43 5.62 2.34
C ARG A 31 -13.40 5.96 1.22
N TRP A 32 -14.44 5.15 1.06
CA TRP A 32 -15.54 5.50 0.14
C TRP A 32 -16.25 6.79 0.61
N PRO A 33 -16.55 7.75 -0.29
CA PRO A 33 -16.32 7.77 -1.74
C PRO A 33 -15.09 8.58 -2.20
N LEU A 34 -14.12 8.83 -1.30
CA LEU A 34 -13.01 9.76 -1.54
C LEU A 34 -11.84 9.14 -2.32
N GLN A 35 -11.87 7.83 -2.61
CA GLN A 35 -10.79 7.11 -3.28
C GLN A 35 -10.42 7.67 -4.65
N ASP A 36 -11.37 8.30 -5.35
CA ASP A 36 -11.12 8.89 -6.67
C ASP A 36 -10.17 10.10 -6.59
N GLN A 37 -9.99 10.69 -5.41
CA GLN A 37 -9.05 11.80 -5.16
C GLN A 37 -7.71 11.31 -4.58
N PHE A 38 -7.57 10.02 -4.27
CA PHE A 38 -6.37 9.47 -3.63
C PHE A 38 -5.10 9.80 -4.41
N SER A 39 -5.11 9.57 -5.72
CA SER A 39 -3.96 9.79 -6.59
C SER A 39 -3.46 11.24 -6.58
N GLU A 40 -4.37 12.22 -6.62
CA GLU A 40 -4.02 13.64 -6.61
C GLU A 40 -3.36 14.04 -5.29
N ILE A 41 -3.87 13.52 -4.18
CA ILE A 41 -3.35 13.79 -2.85
C ILE A 41 -2.03 13.04 -2.61
N ALA A 42 -1.91 11.80 -3.09
CA ALA A 42 -0.70 11.00 -2.98
C ALA A 42 0.53 11.71 -3.58
N ASP A 43 0.37 12.36 -4.74
CA ASP A 43 1.46 13.10 -5.39
C ASP A 43 1.99 14.26 -4.53
N LEU A 44 1.14 14.84 -3.67
CA LEU A 44 1.51 15.93 -2.77
C LEU A 44 2.12 15.44 -1.46
N ILE A 45 1.71 14.25 -0.99
CA ILE A 45 1.99 13.78 0.37
C ILE A 45 3.11 12.75 0.44
N LEU A 46 3.29 11.93 -0.60
CA LEU A 46 4.23 10.81 -0.57
C LEU A 46 5.67 11.24 -0.24
N ASN A 47 6.09 12.44 -0.66
CA ASN A 47 7.40 12.99 -0.33
C ASN A 47 7.59 13.31 1.16
N PHE A 48 6.50 13.46 1.92
CA PHE A 48 6.52 13.70 3.37
C PHE A 48 6.29 12.40 4.16
N LEU A 49 5.83 11.33 3.52
CA LEU A 49 5.53 10.07 4.17
C LEU A 49 6.84 9.33 4.54
N PRO A 50 7.10 9.07 5.83
CA PRO A 50 8.25 8.27 6.21
C PRO A 50 8.09 6.81 5.75
N GLU A 51 9.22 6.17 5.45
CA GLU A 51 9.29 4.77 4.96
C GLU A 51 8.44 3.78 5.77
N GLY A 52 8.47 3.87 7.11
CA GLY A 52 7.70 2.99 7.98
C GLY A 52 6.17 3.09 7.84
N TYR A 53 5.64 4.14 7.20
CA TYR A 53 4.20 4.34 7.03
C TYR A 53 3.65 3.86 5.68
N TYR A 54 4.49 3.54 4.70
CA TYR A 54 4.01 3.02 3.41
C TYR A 54 3.31 1.68 3.56
N ASN A 55 3.85 0.79 4.40
CA ASN A 55 3.21 -0.49 4.73
C ASN A 55 1.83 -0.26 5.38
N SER A 56 1.70 0.72 6.27
CA SER A 56 0.41 1.10 6.87
C SER A 56 -0.58 1.60 5.82
N VAL A 57 -0.13 2.37 4.83
CA VAL A 57 -0.99 2.83 3.72
C VAL A 57 -1.46 1.65 2.86
N LEU A 58 -0.58 0.69 2.56
CA LEU A 58 -0.94 -0.54 1.83
C LEU A 58 -1.93 -1.41 2.62
N TRP A 59 -1.74 -1.49 3.94
CA TRP A 59 -2.67 -2.16 4.84
C TRP A 59 -4.07 -1.55 4.78
N GLU A 60 -4.17 -0.23 4.92
CA GLU A 60 -5.44 0.48 4.89
C GLU A 60 -6.12 0.41 3.51
N MET A 61 -5.33 0.41 2.42
CA MET A 61 -5.85 0.13 1.08
C MET A 61 -6.47 -1.26 0.99
N TYR A 62 -5.78 -2.27 1.52
CA TYR A 62 -6.25 -3.63 1.50
C TYR A 62 -7.53 -3.79 2.32
N GLU A 63 -7.55 -3.33 3.57
CA GLU A 63 -8.74 -3.41 4.43
C GLU A 63 -9.95 -2.69 3.80
N SER A 64 -9.72 -1.53 3.20
CA SER A 64 -10.78 -0.71 2.61
C SER A 64 -11.31 -1.25 1.29
N PHE A 65 -10.45 -1.89 0.48
CA PHE A 65 -10.76 -2.20 -0.91
C PHE A 65 -10.57 -3.67 -1.33
N ALA A 66 -10.07 -4.59 -0.51
CA ALA A 66 -9.80 -5.98 -0.92
C ALA A 66 -10.97 -6.66 -1.66
N ASN A 67 -12.20 -6.37 -1.23
CA ASN A 67 -13.41 -6.93 -1.83
C ASN A 67 -13.84 -6.26 -3.15
N SER A 68 -13.35 -5.04 -3.41
CA SER A 68 -13.69 -4.25 -4.60
C SER A 68 -12.93 -4.70 -5.86
N GLY A 69 -11.86 -5.48 -5.72
CA GLY A 69 -11.09 -6.10 -6.80
C GLY A 69 -10.44 -5.10 -7.75
N TYR A 70 -11.22 -4.55 -8.68
CA TYR A 70 -10.76 -3.56 -9.66
C TYR A 70 -10.20 -2.31 -8.98
N TYR A 71 -10.92 -1.74 -8.01
CA TYR A 71 -10.46 -0.52 -7.34
C TYR A 71 -9.20 -0.76 -6.50
N PHE A 72 -9.13 -1.89 -5.79
CA PHE A 72 -7.91 -2.26 -5.07
C PHE A 72 -6.70 -2.36 -6.00
N GLN A 73 -6.85 -3.04 -7.14
CA GLN A 73 -5.78 -3.14 -8.12
C GLN A 73 -5.37 -1.77 -8.68
N ALA A 74 -6.33 -0.94 -9.09
CA ALA A 74 -6.04 0.37 -9.64
C ALA A 74 -5.30 1.26 -8.63
N LEU A 75 -5.79 1.34 -7.38
CA LEU A 75 -5.18 2.13 -6.32
C LEU A 75 -3.78 1.64 -5.97
N PHE A 76 -3.57 0.32 -5.87
CA PHE A 76 -2.26 -0.25 -5.57
C PHE A 76 -1.26 0.10 -6.69
N GLN A 77 -1.66 -0.08 -7.96
CA GLN A 77 -0.81 0.28 -9.10
C GLN A 77 -0.45 1.76 -9.10
N GLU A 78 -1.45 2.62 -8.92
CA GLU A 78 -1.27 4.06 -8.85
C GLU A 78 -0.34 4.48 -7.71
N PHE A 79 -0.49 3.86 -6.54
CA PHE A 79 0.37 4.09 -5.39
C PHE A 79 1.81 3.65 -5.69
N PHE A 80 2.00 2.38 -6.05
CA PHE A 80 3.33 1.79 -6.27
C PHE A 80 4.17 2.58 -7.30
N LEU A 81 3.53 3.07 -8.37
CA LEU A 81 4.20 3.90 -9.36
C LEU A 81 4.76 5.20 -8.78
N ARG A 82 4.06 5.81 -7.83
CA ARG A 82 4.39 7.11 -7.22
C ARG A 82 5.36 7.02 -6.05
N ILE A 83 5.55 5.83 -5.49
CA ILE A 83 6.47 5.66 -4.37
C ILE A 83 7.89 6.08 -4.79
N PRO A 84 8.61 6.88 -3.97
CA PRO A 84 10.01 7.26 -4.24
C PRO A 84 10.92 6.06 -4.49
N CYS A 85 11.95 6.24 -5.32
CA CYS A 85 12.89 5.19 -5.66
C CYS A 85 13.57 4.59 -4.42
N ASP A 86 13.95 5.43 -3.46
CA ASP A 86 14.62 5.01 -2.22
C ASP A 86 13.79 3.98 -1.45
N PHE A 87 12.45 4.15 -1.43
CA PHE A 87 11.56 3.16 -0.83
C PHE A 87 11.42 1.92 -1.70
N LYS A 88 11.43 2.03 -3.03
CA LYS A 88 11.37 0.85 -3.91
C LYS A 88 12.57 -0.07 -3.69
N GLU A 89 13.73 0.47 -3.32
CA GLU A 89 14.92 -0.31 -2.99
C GLU A 89 14.74 -1.14 -1.71
N SER A 90 14.01 -0.64 -0.71
CA SER A 90 13.73 -1.34 0.55
C SER A 90 12.36 -2.04 0.60
N PHE A 91 11.53 -1.88 -0.44
CA PHE A 91 10.15 -2.34 -0.45
C PHE A 91 10.01 -3.83 -0.12
N VAL A 92 10.84 -4.67 -0.72
CA VAL A 92 10.78 -6.13 -0.50
C VAL A 92 11.13 -6.47 0.94
N ASP A 93 12.17 -5.84 1.50
CA ASP A 93 12.59 -6.08 2.87
C ASP A 93 11.48 -5.72 3.86
N LEU A 94 10.83 -4.57 3.67
CA LEU A 94 9.69 -4.13 4.48
C LEU A 94 8.48 -5.06 4.32
N GLU A 95 8.15 -5.46 3.10
CA GLU A 95 7.07 -6.41 2.85
C GLU A 95 7.38 -7.82 3.34
N CYS A 96 8.64 -8.14 3.67
CA CYS A 96 9.03 -9.41 4.29
C CYS A 96 9.00 -9.37 5.82
N GLU A 97 8.72 -8.22 6.45
CA GLU A 97 8.53 -8.13 7.89
C GLU A 97 7.27 -8.87 8.35
N ILE A 98 7.28 -9.38 9.59
CA ILE A 98 6.23 -10.26 10.15
C ILE A 98 4.83 -9.62 10.13
N ASP A 99 4.75 -8.30 10.25
CA ASP A 99 3.51 -7.53 10.36
C ASP A 99 3.26 -6.68 9.11
N SER A 100 3.92 -7.00 8.00
CA SER A 100 3.69 -6.33 6.72
C SER A 100 2.35 -6.72 6.08
N TYR A 101 1.91 -5.88 5.15
CA TYR A 101 0.79 -6.15 4.26
C TYR A 101 0.98 -7.47 3.51
N PHE A 102 2.14 -7.68 2.88
CA PHE A 102 2.43 -8.88 2.11
C PHE A 102 2.45 -10.14 2.98
N ALA A 103 3.09 -10.09 4.15
CA ALA A 103 3.10 -11.20 5.10
C ALA A 103 1.69 -11.60 5.54
N HIS A 104 0.82 -10.62 5.72
CA HIS A 104 -0.56 -10.87 6.10
C HIS A 104 -1.37 -11.52 4.99
N ILE A 105 -1.31 -11.02 3.75
CA ILE A 105 -2.07 -11.62 2.64
C ILE A 105 -1.56 -13.02 2.29
N LEU A 106 -0.27 -13.31 2.50
CA LEU A 106 0.28 -14.67 2.40
C LEU A 106 -0.34 -15.59 3.46
N ARG A 107 -0.32 -15.19 4.74
CA ARG A 107 -0.90 -15.96 5.85
C ARG A 107 -2.38 -16.25 5.67
N LEU A 108 -3.13 -15.26 5.17
CA LEU A 108 -4.55 -15.42 4.85
C LEU A 108 -4.81 -16.24 3.58
N GLN A 109 -3.77 -16.57 2.81
CA GLN A 109 -3.88 -17.23 1.51
C GLN A 109 -4.79 -16.44 0.55
N ASN A 110 -4.74 -15.10 0.62
CA ASN A 110 -5.59 -14.24 -0.20
C ASN A 110 -5.03 -14.15 -1.62
N MET A 111 -5.38 -15.16 -2.43
CA MET A 111 -4.90 -15.29 -3.82
C MET A 111 -5.21 -14.07 -4.68
N LYS A 112 -6.37 -13.42 -4.48
CA LYS A 112 -6.77 -12.24 -5.24
C LYS A 112 -5.90 -11.03 -4.90
N ALA A 113 -5.59 -10.84 -3.62
CA ALA A 113 -4.68 -9.79 -3.18
C ALA A 113 -3.24 -10.06 -3.67
N LEU A 114 -2.74 -11.29 -3.53
CA LEU A 114 -1.42 -11.69 -4.04
C LEU A 114 -1.28 -11.44 -5.55
N GLU A 115 -2.28 -11.88 -6.33
CA GLU A 115 -2.32 -11.63 -7.77
C GLU A 115 -2.32 -10.12 -8.08
N THR A 116 -3.07 -9.34 -7.30
CA THR A 116 -3.11 -7.88 -7.45
C THR A 116 -1.73 -7.27 -7.19
N THR A 117 -1.08 -7.61 -6.08
CA THR A 117 0.27 -7.13 -5.73
C THR A 117 1.28 -7.45 -6.83
N PHE A 118 1.34 -8.71 -7.27
CA PHE A 118 2.30 -9.13 -8.32
C PHE A 118 2.03 -8.52 -9.70
N ARG A 119 0.79 -8.13 -9.99
CA ARG A 119 0.44 -7.39 -11.22
C ARG A 119 0.75 -5.90 -11.12
N SER A 120 0.99 -5.39 -9.93
CA SER A 120 1.13 -3.96 -9.68
C SER A 120 2.57 -3.50 -9.50
N VAL A 121 3.46 -4.42 -9.11
CA VAL A 121 4.89 -4.16 -9.00
C VAL A 121 5.63 -4.49 -10.29
N ASP A 122 6.84 -3.98 -10.45
CA ASP A 122 7.68 -4.30 -11.61
C ASP A 122 8.22 -5.75 -11.55
N ALA A 123 8.85 -6.17 -12.66
CA ALA A 123 9.31 -7.54 -12.81
C ALA A 123 10.43 -7.92 -11.83
N ALA A 124 11.29 -6.97 -11.44
CA ALA A 124 12.39 -7.22 -10.51
C ALA A 124 11.84 -7.37 -9.09
N THR A 125 11.04 -6.40 -8.62
CA THR A 125 10.37 -6.46 -7.32
C THR A 125 9.50 -7.71 -7.20
N ARG A 126 8.75 -8.07 -8.24
CA ARG A 126 7.95 -9.30 -8.25
C ARG A 126 8.82 -10.54 -8.06
N ALA A 127 9.96 -10.63 -8.76
CA ALA A 127 10.84 -11.77 -8.64
C ALA A 127 11.39 -11.88 -7.22
N GLU A 128 11.83 -10.77 -6.63
CA GLU A 128 12.34 -10.71 -5.27
C GLU A 128 11.29 -11.12 -4.23
N LEU A 129 10.05 -10.63 -4.34
CA LEU A 129 8.94 -11.05 -3.46
C LEU A 129 8.64 -12.55 -3.56
N VAL A 130 8.68 -13.13 -4.77
CA VAL A 130 8.39 -14.56 -4.98
C VAL A 130 9.47 -15.45 -4.38
N PHE A 131 10.73 -15.00 -4.39
CA PHE A 131 11.87 -15.73 -3.86
C PHE A 131 12.28 -15.32 -2.45
N SER A 132 11.49 -14.48 -1.78
CA SER A 132 11.78 -14.11 -0.40
C SER A 132 11.62 -15.30 0.55
N ASP A 133 12.38 -15.30 1.64
CA ASP A 133 12.31 -16.36 2.65
C ASP A 133 10.87 -16.56 3.14
N LEU A 134 10.15 -15.46 3.35
CA LEU A 134 8.75 -15.47 3.77
C LEU A 134 7.83 -16.19 2.76
N ALA A 135 7.96 -15.90 1.46
CA ALA A 135 7.16 -16.54 0.43
C ALA A 135 7.53 -18.03 0.28
N LEU A 136 8.82 -18.34 0.32
CA LEU A 136 9.34 -19.71 0.24
C LEU A 136 8.88 -20.57 1.41
N GLU A 137 8.99 -20.07 2.65
CA GLU A 137 8.48 -20.74 3.85
C GLU A 137 6.98 -21.03 3.71
N HIS A 138 6.20 -20.06 3.23
CA HIS A 138 4.78 -20.22 3.04
C HIS A 138 4.45 -21.28 1.96
N PHE A 139 5.25 -21.34 0.89
CA PHE A 139 5.13 -22.34 -0.16
C PHE A 139 5.45 -23.75 0.36
N TYR A 140 6.56 -23.93 1.07
CA TYR A 140 6.94 -25.21 1.68
C TYR A 140 5.88 -25.70 2.67
N PHE A 141 5.34 -24.78 3.49
CA PHE A 141 4.27 -25.09 4.42
C PHE A 141 2.98 -25.52 3.71
N SER A 142 2.65 -24.91 2.57
CA SER A 142 1.47 -25.28 1.78
C SER A 142 1.63 -26.67 1.16
N ILE A 143 2.79 -26.98 0.58
CA ILE A 143 3.11 -28.30 0.02
C ILE A 143 3.05 -29.39 1.09
N SER A 144 3.69 -29.16 2.24
CA SER A 144 3.72 -30.14 3.34
C SER A 144 2.34 -30.44 3.93
N ARG A 145 1.38 -29.51 3.76
CA ARG A 145 -0.03 -29.68 4.15
C ARG A 145 -0.92 -30.25 3.04
N GLY A 146 -0.37 -30.54 1.86
CA GLY A 146 -1.12 -31.06 0.71
C GLY A 146 -2.18 -30.09 0.18
N ARG A 147 -1.94 -28.77 0.34
CA ARG A 147 -2.79 -27.70 -0.18
C ARG A 147 -2.28 -27.18 -1.50
#